data_AF-A0A2T7TSE6-F1
#
_entry.id   AF-A0A2T7TSE6-F1
#
_cell.length_a   1.000
_cell.length_b   1.000
_cell.length_c   1.000
_cell.angle_alpha   90.00
_cell.angle_beta   90.00
_cell.angle_gamma   90.00
#
_symmetry.space_group_name_H-M   'P 1'
#
loop_
_entity.id
_entity.type
_entity.pdbx_description
1 polymer ?
#
loop_
_entity_poly.entity_id
_entity_poly.type
_entity_poly.pdbx_seq_one_letter_code
_entity_poly.pdbx_strand_id
1 'polypeptide(L)'
;MKVTWQCARVGSGFTREEDRRLVFVDGTLAAILVCRPKDCEDPELRGSWFVEAGFGPITGVQETFPSFEDAVAWILRRFKSWEYLMRRSSALH
;
A
#
# COMPACT_ATOMS: atom_id res chain seq x y z
N MET A 1 -13.75 7.79 -3.54
CA MET A 1 -12.47 7.06 -3.61
C MET A 1 -12.69 5.63 -4.04
N LYS A 2 -12.32 5.34 -5.29
CA LYS A 2 -12.26 4.01 -5.88
C LYS A 2 -10.83 3.48 -5.74
N VAL A 3 -10.69 2.25 -5.27
CA VAL A 3 -9.39 1.56 -5.26
C VAL A 3 -9.34 0.58 -6.42
N THR A 4 -8.25 0.59 -7.15
CA THR A 4 -7.92 -0.44 -8.13
C THR A 4 -6.51 -0.96 -7.85
N TRP A 5 -6.23 -2.19 -8.25
CA TRP A 5 -4.91 -2.78 -8.10
C TRP A 5 -4.54 -3.60 -9.32
N GLN A 6 -3.24 -3.74 -9.54
CA GLN A 6 -2.69 -4.60 -10.57
C GLN A 6 -1.53 -5.42 -10.01
N CYS A 7 -1.44 -6.68 -10.40
CA CYS A 7 -0.25 -7.49 -10.16
C CYS A 7 0.90 -6.92 -10.98
N ALA A 8 2.05 -6.70 -10.35
CA ALA A 8 3.22 -6.17 -11.01
C ALA A 8 4.44 -7.03 -10.72
N ARG A 9 5.21 -7.32 -11.76
CA ARG A 9 6.58 -7.83 -11.60
C ARG A 9 7.48 -6.62 -11.40
N VAL A 10 7.90 -6.39 -10.17
CA VAL A 10 8.86 -5.34 -9.86
C VAL A 10 10.24 -5.96 -9.91
N GLY A 11 11.17 -5.33 -10.63
CA GLY A 11 12.57 -5.74 -10.67
C GLY A 11 13.25 -5.49 -9.33
N SER A 12 12.97 -6.32 -8.34
CA SER A 12 13.82 -6.42 -7.16
C SER A 12 14.93 -7.40 -7.47
N GLY A 13 16.14 -7.16 -6.95
CA GLY A 13 17.26 -8.08 -7.13
C GLY A 13 17.06 -9.46 -6.49
N PHE A 14 15.86 -9.77 -5.98
CA PHE A 14 15.51 -11.05 -5.37
C PHE A 14 14.85 -11.96 -6.41
N THR A 15 15.40 -13.17 -6.53
CA THR A 15 15.06 -14.18 -7.55
C THR A 15 13.75 -14.92 -7.28
N ARG A 16 13.01 -14.55 -6.24
CA ARG A 16 11.76 -15.22 -5.86
C ARG A 16 10.58 -14.38 -6.31
N GLU A 17 9.59 -15.04 -6.91
CA GLU A 17 8.33 -14.43 -7.31
C GLU A 17 7.57 -13.95 -6.06
N GLU A 18 7.95 -12.79 -5.53
CA GLU A 18 7.19 -12.11 -4.51
C GLU A 18 5.92 -11.55 -5.18
N ASP A 19 4.76 -11.85 -4.62
CA ASP A 19 3.50 -11.33 -5.10
C ASP A 19 3.44 -9.82 -4.78
N ARG A 20 3.65 -8.98 -5.81
CA ARG A 20 3.61 -7.52 -5.66
C ARG A 20 2.38 -6.93 -6.33
N ARG A 21 1.77 -5.96 -5.67
CA ARG A 21 0.58 -5.26 -6.14
C ARG A 21 0.78 -3.76 -6.09
N LEU A 22 0.52 -3.12 -7.22
CA LEU A 22 0.42 -1.66 -7.29
C LEU A 22 -1.02 -1.28 -6.95
N VAL A 23 -1.19 -0.43 -5.95
CA VAL A 23 -2.49 0.04 -5.47
C VAL A 23 -2.70 1.48 -5.89
N PHE A 24 -3.84 1.73 -6.53
CA PHE A 24 -4.25 3.05 -7.00
C PHE A 24 -5.48 3.51 -6.24
N VAL A 25 -5.49 4.79 -5.84
CA VAL A 25 -6.66 5.48 -5.29
C VAL A 25 -7.09 6.54 -6.30
N ASP A 26 -8.31 6.42 -6.82
CA ASP A 26 -8.87 7.29 -7.87
C ASP A 26 -7.92 7.47 -9.06
N GLY A 27 -7.26 6.38 -9.47
CA GLY A 27 -6.32 6.36 -10.60
C GLY A 27 -4.91 6.87 -10.29
N THR A 28 -4.65 7.37 -9.08
CA THR A 28 -3.30 7.78 -8.65
C THR A 28 -2.60 6.65 -7.93
N LEU A 29 -1.34 6.37 -8.26
CA LEU A 29 -0.54 5.35 -7.57
C LEU A 29 -0.37 5.76 -6.10
N ALA A 30 -0.91 4.94 -5.20
CA ALA A 30 -0.92 5.20 -3.76
C ALA A 30 0.16 4.39 -3.05
N ALA A 31 0.33 3.11 -3.39
CA ALA A 31 1.31 2.24 -2.75
C ALA A 31 1.78 1.11 -3.66
N ILE A 32 2.98 0.59 -3.35
CA ILE A 32 3.48 -0.72 -3.76
C ILE A 32 3.38 -1.63 -2.54
N LEU A 33 2.55 -2.67 -2.65
CA LEU A 33 2.40 -3.69 -1.64
C LEU A 33 3.13 -4.97 -2.08
N VAL A 34 3.77 -5.63 -1.12
CA VAL A 34 4.48 -6.89 -1.35
C VAL A 34 3.98 -7.92 -0.35
N CYS A 35 3.59 -9.07 -0.86
CA CYS A 35 3.23 -10.23 -0.04
C CYS A 35 4.49 -11.00 0.31
N ARG A 36 4.67 -11.28 1.60
CA ARG A 36 5.74 -12.17 2.05
C ARG A 36 5.41 -13.61 1.70
N PRO A 37 6.39 -14.36 1.16
CA PRO A 37 6.15 -15.75 0.78
C PRO A 37 5.77 -16.58 2.01
N LYS A 38 4.94 -17.61 1.78
CA LYS A 38 4.42 -18.48 2.85
C LYS A 38 5.50 -19.26 3.60
N ASP A 39 6.69 -19.36 3.03
CA ASP A 39 7.84 -20.03 3.60
C ASP A 39 8.93 -19.05 4.09
N CYS A 40 8.53 -17.82 4.41
CA CYS A 40 9.38 -16.87 5.13
C CYS A 40 9.90 -17.49 6.45
N GLU A 41 11.15 -17.18 6.81
CA GLU A 41 11.79 -17.66 8.05
C GLU A 41 11.03 -17.21 9.29
N ASP A 42 10.46 -16.01 9.26
CA ASP A 42 9.61 -15.48 10.32
C ASP A 42 8.16 -15.99 10.16
N PRO A 43 7.68 -16.87 11.06
CA PRO A 43 6.35 -17.45 10.97
C PRO A 43 5.22 -16.43 11.18
N GLU A 44 5.44 -15.35 11.92
CA GLU A 44 4.41 -14.34 12.19
C GLU A 44 4.15 -13.44 10.98
N LEU A 45 5.13 -13.36 10.07
CA LEU A 45 5.08 -12.52 8.87
C LEU A 45 4.68 -13.30 7.60
N ARG A 46 4.42 -14.60 7.68
CA ARG A 46 4.06 -15.44 6.52
C ARG A 46 2.73 -15.02 5.92
N GLY A 47 2.72 -14.73 4.62
CA GLY A 47 1.52 -14.29 3.91
C GLY A 47 1.05 -12.89 4.26
N SER A 48 1.81 -12.16 5.09
CA SER A 48 1.55 -10.76 5.39
C SER A 48 1.90 -9.86 4.20
N TRP A 49 1.22 -8.73 4.12
CA TRP A 49 1.42 -7.71 3.10
C TRP A 49 2.10 -6.51 3.72
N PHE A 50 3.21 -6.05 3.14
CA PHE A 50 3.89 -4.84 3.61
C PHE A 50 3.92 -3.75 2.54
N VAL A 51 3.95 -2.50 2.98
CA VAL A 51 4.17 -1.34 2.11
C VAL A 51 5.66 -1.23 1.81
N GLU A 52 6.05 -1.60 0.60
CA GLU A 52 7.43 -1.41 0.13
C GLU A 52 7.69 0.06 -0.20
N ALA A 53 6.72 0.72 -0.83
CA ALA A 53 6.76 2.14 -1.12
C ALA A 53 5.36 2.76 -1.03
N GLY A 54 5.23 3.85 -0.28
CA GLY A 54 4.01 4.67 -0.20
C GLY A 54 4.19 6.01 -0.92
N PHE A 55 3.10 6.55 -1.46
CA PHE A 55 3.06 7.83 -2.15
C PHE A 55 2.01 8.78 -1.56
N GLY A 56 2.20 10.08 -1.76
CA GLY A 56 1.30 11.12 -1.24
C GLY A 56 1.18 11.07 0.28
N PRO A 57 -0.02 10.92 0.87
CA PRO A 57 -0.25 10.98 2.32
C PRO A 57 0.35 9.82 3.12
N ILE A 58 0.91 8.82 2.45
CA ILE A 58 1.57 7.67 3.07
C ILE A 58 3.05 7.56 2.66
N THR A 59 3.62 8.65 2.13
CA THR A 59 5.05 8.71 1.78
C THR A 59 5.91 8.46 3.01
N GLY A 60 6.91 7.58 2.88
CA GLY A 60 7.84 7.24 3.95
C GLY A 60 7.26 6.34 5.05
N VAL A 61 6.02 5.86 4.90
CA VAL A 61 5.43 4.92 5.86
C VAL A 61 5.79 3.49 5.48
N GLN A 62 6.33 2.75 6.46
CA GLN A 62 6.51 1.30 6.39
C GLN A 62 5.52 0.66 7.35
N GLU A 63 4.57 -0.12 6.83
CA GLU A 63 3.54 -0.77 7.61
C GLU A 63 3.29 -2.18 7.07
N THR A 64 2.95 -3.11 7.97
CA THR A 64 2.68 -4.51 7.64
C THR A 64 1.25 -4.86 8.04
N PHE A 65 0.60 -5.67 7.22
CA PHE A 65 -0.81 -6.04 7.34
C PHE A 65 -0.96 -7.55 7.20
N PRO A 66 -1.90 -8.16 7.93
CA PRO A 66 -2.13 -9.60 7.84
C PRO A 66 -2.80 -10.00 6.51
N SER A 67 -3.47 -9.06 5.83
CA SER A 67 -4.12 -9.29 4.54
C SER A 67 -3.95 -8.12 3.57
N PHE A 68 -4.18 -8.38 2.28
CA PHE A 68 -4.18 -7.34 1.25
C PHE A 68 -5.33 -6.35 1.47
N GLU A 69 -6.49 -6.86 1.88
CA GLU A 69 -7.70 -6.10 2.14
C GLU A 69 -7.49 -5.10 3.28
N ASP A 70 -6.81 -5.52 4.35
CA ASP A 70 -6.46 -4.63 5.47
C ASP A 70 -5.52 -3.52 5.04
N ALA A 71 -4.52 -3.85 4.22
CA ALA A 71 -3.61 -2.86 3.65
C ALA A 71 -4.37 -1.82 2.79
N VAL A 72 -5.26 -2.28 1.92
CA VAL A 72 -6.09 -1.39 1.08
C VAL A 72 -7.03 -0.52 1.92
N ALA A 73 -7.66 -1.08 2.94
CA ALA A 73 -8.53 -0.33 3.85
C ALA A 73 -7.75 0.76 4.60
N TRP A 74 -6.53 0.45 5.03
CA TRP A 74 -5.63 1.42 5.66
C TRP A 74 -5.21 2.55 4.70
N ILE A 75 -4.83 2.22 3.47
CA ILE A 75 -4.47 3.21 2.44
C ILE A 75 -5.66 4.15 2.21
N LEU A 76 -6.86 3.60 2.01
CA LEU A 76 -8.08 4.39 1.82
C LEU A 76 -8.34 5.38 2.96
N ARG A 77 -8.18 4.93 4.21
CA ARG A 77 -8.39 5.81 5.38
C ARG A 77 -7.42 6.99 5.37
N ARG A 78 -6.15 6.76 5.03
CA ARG A 78 -5.12 7.81 4.95
C ARG A 78 -5.46 8.83 3.87
N PHE A 79 -5.88 8.36 2.70
CA PHE A 79 -6.29 9.24 1.59
C PHE A 79 -7.55 10.05 1.91
N LYS A 80 -8.57 9.43 2.53
CA LYS A 80 -9.77 10.17 2.99
C LYS A 80 -9.43 11.25 4.01
N SER A 81 -8.57 10.92 4.99
CA SER A 81 -8.14 11.90 6.00
C SER A 81 -7.35 13.03 5.37
N TRP A 82 -6.47 12.73 4.41
CA TRP A 82 -5.70 13.73 3.69
C TRP A 82 -6.58 14.66 2.87
N GLU A 83 -7.52 14.12 2.08
CA GLU A 83 -8.47 14.93 1.30
C GLU A 83 -9.27 15.88 2.19
N TYR A 84 -9.74 15.39 3.35
CA TYR A 84 -10.43 16.22 4.33
C TYR A 84 -9.56 17.37 4.85
N LEU A 85 -8.29 17.10 5.19
CA LEU A 85 -7.35 18.11 5.67
C LEU A 85 -7.04 19.15 4.57
N MET A 86 -6.78 18.70 3.35
CA MET A 86 -6.49 19.60 2.22
C MET A 86 -7.70 20.47 1.87
N ARG A 87 -8.92 19.92 1.87
CA ARG A 87 -10.14 20.68 1.63
C ARG A 87 -10.39 21.74 2.71
N ARG A 88 -10.08 21.43 3.97
CA ARG A 88 -10.15 22.40 5.06
C ARG A 88 -9.10 23.51 4.95
N SER A 89 -7.88 23.19 4.50
CA SER A 89 -6.83 24.19 4.29
C SER A 89 -7.13 25.12 3.12
N SER A 90 -7.84 24.63 2.09
CA SER A 90 -8.25 25.44 0.94
C SER A 90 -9.47 26.32 1.22
N ALA A 91 -10.27 26.01 2.25
CA ALA A 91 -11.43 26.81 2.64
C ALA A 91 -11.09 27.99 3.58
N LEU A 92 -9.80 28.15 3.91
CA LEU A 92 -9.27 29.22 4.78
C LEU A 92 -8.57 30.33 3.98
N HIS A 93 -8.61 30.27 2.64
CA HIS A 93 -8.19 31.32 1.71
C HIS A 93 -9.35 31.67 0.78
#